data_AF-A0A3L8G602-F1
#
_entry.id   AF-A0A3L8G602-F1
#
_cell.length_a   1.000
_cell.length_b   1.000
_cell.length_c   1.000
_cell.angle_alpha   90.00
_cell.angle_beta   90.00
_cell.angle_gamma   90.00
#
_symmetry.space_group_name_H-M   'P 1'
#
loop_
_entity.id
_entity.type
_entity.pdbx_description
1 polymer ?
#
loop_
_entity_poly.entity_id
_entity_poly.type
_entity_poly.pdbx_seq_one_letter_code
_entity_poly.pdbx_strand_id
1 'polypeptide(L)'
;LVYQTNMSFLLHFILQRGVDIMDYAQIRRQTFYNHFLDKYELLDWIFETELQEQVTNNLNYISGFQLLDELVFYFSQNRSFYAQLFDIKGQNDFYSYFGDYCNILMEKIISEYEEKMTISIDSHYRTFLKSYHAKALADIIKSFVTINDYQPQMSYIKTIILTSIRSNEE
;
A
#
# COMPACT_ATOMS: atom_id res chain seq x y z
N LEU A 1 5.66 16.09 14.35
CA LEU A 1 5.09 16.01 15.72
C LEU A 1 3.57 15.73 15.70
N VAL A 2 2.75 16.50 14.97
CA VAL A 2 1.30 16.18 14.81
C VAL A 2 1.06 14.85 14.07
N TYR A 3 1.85 14.52 13.03
CA TYR A 3 1.70 13.29 12.23
C TYR A 3 2.04 11.96 12.95
N GLN A 4 3.14 11.91 13.72
CA GLN A 4 3.48 10.71 14.51
C GLN A 4 2.50 10.45 15.66
N THR A 5 1.83 11.50 16.15
CA THR A 5 0.80 11.39 17.18
C THR A 5 -0.48 10.74 16.64
N ASN A 6 -0.78 10.88 15.34
CA ASN A 6 -1.93 10.22 14.70
C ASN A 6 -1.70 8.71 14.48
N MET A 7 -0.54 8.27 13.97
CA MET A 7 -0.28 6.85 13.68
C MET A 7 -0.41 5.92 14.89
N SER A 8 0.23 6.28 16.01
CA SER A 8 0.21 5.45 17.22
C SER A 8 -1.18 5.46 17.89
N PHE A 9 -1.94 6.53 17.71
CA PHE A 9 -3.31 6.68 18.20
C PHE A 9 -4.29 5.85 17.37
N LEU A 10 -4.13 5.86 16.04
CA LEU A 10 -4.92 5.08 15.10
C LEU A 10 -4.70 3.57 15.27
N LEU A 11 -3.47 3.13 15.52
CA LEU A 11 -3.18 1.72 15.79
C LEU A 11 -3.86 1.22 17.06
N HIS A 12 -3.83 2.03 18.12
CA HIS A 12 -4.55 1.74 19.36
C HIS A 12 -6.07 1.70 19.14
N PHE A 13 -6.58 2.58 18.29
CA PHE A 13 -7.97 2.68 17.89
C PHE A 13 -8.48 1.44 17.14
N ILE A 14 -7.65 0.88 16.25
CA ILE A 14 -7.99 -0.25 15.37
C ILE A 14 -7.88 -1.60 16.08
N LEU A 15 -6.94 -1.74 17.03
CA LEU A 15 -6.62 -3.01 17.68
C LEU A 15 -7.43 -3.32 18.95
N GLN A 16 -8.06 -2.33 19.60
CA GLN A 16 -8.86 -2.60 20.80
C GLN A 16 -10.32 -2.98 20.48
N ARG A 17 -10.85 -3.98 21.20
CA ARG A 17 -12.23 -4.44 21.06
C ARG A 17 -13.20 -3.51 21.82
N GLY A 18 -13.92 -2.67 21.08
CA GLY A 18 -15.35 -2.39 21.28
C GLY A 18 -15.81 -1.40 22.37
N VAL A 19 -15.03 -1.07 23.41
CA VAL A 19 -15.55 -0.21 24.51
C VAL A 19 -14.57 0.88 24.98
N ASP A 20 -13.26 0.58 25.07
CA ASP A 20 -12.22 1.49 25.60
C ASP A 20 -11.66 2.51 24.59
N ILE A 21 -12.03 2.37 23.32
CA ILE A 21 -11.49 3.11 22.17
C ILE A 21 -11.70 4.63 22.30
N MET A 22 -12.85 5.01 22.84
CA MET A 22 -13.35 6.40 22.86
C MET A 22 -12.87 7.12 24.13
N ASP A 23 -12.72 6.37 25.21
CA ASP A 23 -12.23 6.84 26.50
C ASP A 23 -10.72 7.12 26.44
N TYR A 24 -9.95 6.31 25.71
CA TYR A 24 -8.53 6.58 25.44
C TYR A 24 -8.34 7.78 24.51
N ALA A 25 -9.20 7.90 23.49
CA ALA A 25 -9.17 8.99 22.52
C ALA A 25 -9.66 10.34 23.08
N GLN A 26 -10.28 10.35 24.26
CA GLN A 26 -11.08 11.47 24.79
C GLN A 26 -12.13 11.99 23.80
N ILE A 27 -12.60 11.13 22.90
CA ILE A 27 -13.66 11.45 21.93
C ILE A 27 -14.94 10.81 22.43
N ARG A 28 -16.03 11.57 22.50
CA ARG A 28 -17.33 11.00 22.87
C ARG A 28 -17.81 10.06 21.77
N ARG A 29 -18.49 8.96 22.14
CA ARG A 29 -19.07 8.00 21.18
C ARG A 29 -19.90 8.64 20.09
N GLN A 30 -20.72 9.60 20.46
CA GLN A 30 -21.55 10.33 19.52
C GLN A 30 -20.71 11.09 18.48
N THR A 31 -19.57 11.66 18.88
CA THR A 31 -18.69 12.41 17.99
C THR A 31 -18.01 11.50 16.97
N PHE A 32 -17.60 10.29 17.35
CA PHE A 32 -17.04 9.32 16.42
C PHE A 32 -18.08 8.88 15.37
N TYR A 33 -19.27 8.47 15.81
CA TYR A 33 -20.34 8.02 14.91
C TYR A 33 -20.96 9.13 14.04
N ASN A 34 -20.63 10.40 14.30
CA ASN A 34 -20.96 11.49 13.38
C ASN A 34 -20.05 11.55 12.15
N HIS A 35 -18.88 10.91 12.21
CA HIS A 35 -17.86 10.91 11.14
C HIS A 35 -17.64 9.54 10.52
N PHE A 36 -17.79 8.45 11.30
CA PHE A 36 -17.55 7.08 10.86
C PHE A 36 -18.58 6.12 11.47
N LEU A 37 -19.26 5.34 10.63
CA LEU A 37 -20.24 4.31 10.97
C LEU A 37 -19.61 3.19 11.79
N ASP A 38 -18.37 2.82 11.48
CA ASP A 38 -17.58 1.87 12.26
C ASP A 38 -16.06 2.08 12.09
N LYS A 39 -15.28 1.17 12.69
CA LYS A 39 -13.82 1.20 12.63
C LYS A 39 -13.24 0.87 11.24
N TYR A 40 -14.00 0.20 10.38
CA TYR A 40 -13.59 -0.13 9.02
C TYR A 40 -13.77 1.08 8.09
N GLU A 41 -14.83 1.88 8.26
CA GLU A 41 -14.97 3.14 7.51
C GLU A 41 -13.89 4.16 7.90
N LEU A 42 -13.50 4.22 9.18
CA LEU A 42 -12.33 5.00 9.60
C LEU A 42 -11.05 4.49 8.91
N LEU A 43 -10.85 3.17 8.84
CA LEU A 43 -9.71 2.56 8.18
C LEU A 43 -9.67 2.95 6.69
N ASP A 44 -10.80 2.83 5.99
CA ASP A 44 -10.93 3.21 4.58
C ASP A 44 -10.57 4.69 4.39
N TRP A 45 -11.09 5.59 5.23
CA TRP A 45 -10.75 7.01 5.17
C TRP A 45 -9.28 7.30 5.46
N ILE A 46 -8.64 6.60 6.40
CA ILE A 46 -7.19 6.74 6.68
C ILE A 46 -6.39 6.27 5.47
N PHE A 47 -6.76 5.14 4.88
CA PHE A 47 -6.05 4.61 3.73
C PHE A 47 -6.19 5.53 2.53
N GLU A 48 -7.41 5.99 2.23
CA GLU A 48 -7.64 7.01 1.23
C GLU A 48 -6.82 8.26 1.54
N THR A 49 -6.90 8.85 2.72
CA THR A 49 -6.24 10.15 2.97
C THR A 49 -4.71 10.03 3.02
N GLU A 50 -4.15 9.02 3.69
CA GLU A 50 -2.71 8.96 3.94
C GLU A 50 -1.91 8.37 2.78
N LEU A 51 -2.36 7.25 2.21
CA LEU A 51 -1.70 6.73 1.03
C LEU A 51 -1.93 7.69 -0.13
N GLN A 52 -3.10 8.31 -0.28
CA GLN A 52 -3.27 9.30 -1.36
C GLN A 52 -2.42 10.56 -1.18
N GLU A 53 -2.28 11.10 0.04
CA GLU A 53 -1.44 12.28 0.27
C GLU A 53 0.06 12.01 0.05
N GLN A 54 0.56 10.87 0.54
CA GLN A 54 1.98 10.53 0.44
C GLN A 54 2.34 9.90 -0.90
N VAL A 55 1.38 9.26 -1.57
CA VAL A 55 1.64 8.45 -2.74
C VAL A 55 0.97 8.98 -4.01
N THR A 56 -0.31 9.40 -3.95
CA THR A 56 -1.03 9.88 -5.13
C THR A 56 -0.61 11.28 -5.57
N ASN A 57 -0.18 12.13 -4.64
CA ASN A 57 0.48 13.37 -5.04
C ASN A 57 1.77 13.07 -5.80
N ASN A 58 2.56 12.08 -5.39
CA ASN A 58 3.82 11.71 -6.05
C ASN A 58 3.61 10.89 -7.34
N LEU A 59 2.51 10.12 -7.46
CA LEU A 59 2.17 9.29 -8.63
C LEU A 59 2.25 10.04 -9.96
N ASN A 60 1.99 11.34 -9.96
CA ASN A 60 2.04 12.17 -11.17
C ASN A 60 3.39 12.87 -11.40
N TYR A 61 4.29 12.92 -10.41
CA TYR A 61 5.54 13.68 -10.49
C TYR A 61 6.80 12.81 -10.57
N ILE A 62 6.76 11.59 -10.02
CA ILE A 62 7.91 10.67 -10.04
C ILE A 62 7.60 9.41 -10.87
N SER A 63 8.65 8.71 -11.30
CA SER A 63 8.51 7.44 -12.02
C SER A 63 7.94 6.33 -11.13
N GLY A 64 7.33 5.31 -11.72
CA GLY A 64 6.80 4.17 -10.99
C GLY A 64 7.86 3.46 -10.15
N PHE A 65 9.10 3.36 -10.62
CA PHE A 65 10.19 2.76 -9.84
C PHE A 65 10.67 3.64 -8.68
N GLN A 66 10.67 4.97 -8.83
CA GLN A 66 10.94 5.87 -7.71
C GLN A 66 9.83 5.77 -6.67
N LEU A 67 8.58 5.68 -7.12
CA LEU A 67 7.45 5.52 -6.22
C LEU A 67 7.51 4.20 -5.44
N LEU A 68 7.94 3.12 -6.08
CA LEU A 68 8.20 1.85 -5.40
C LEU A 68 9.28 2.00 -4.31
N ASP A 69 10.34 2.78 -4.54
CA ASP A 69 11.38 3.03 -3.52
C ASP A 69 10.83 3.86 -2.35
N GLU A 70 10.07 4.91 -2.62
CA GLU A 70 9.42 5.73 -1.59
C GLU A 70 8.44 4.91 -0.75
N LEU A 71 7.68 4.03 -1.40
CA LEU A 71 6.78 3.10 -0.72
C LEU A 71 7.55 2.22 0.27
N VAL A 72 8.60 1.55 -0.18
CA VAL A 72 9.41 0.67 0.68
C VAL A 72 10.06 1.45 1.82
N PHE A 73 10.58 2.65 1.54
CA PHE A 73 11.11 3.54 2.57
C PHE A 73 10.03 3.90 3.60
N TYR A 74 8.83 4.26 3.17
CA TYR A 74 7.73 4.63 4.04
C TYR A 74 7.28 3.47 4.95
N PHE A 75 7.12 2.26 4.39
CA PHE A 75 6.84 1.06 5.17
C PHE A 75 7.97 0.73 6.16
N SER A 76 9.23 1.05 5.82
CA SER A 76 10.36 0.85 6.73
C SER A 76 10.28 1.74 7.97
N GLN A 77 9.83 2.99 7.81
CA GLN A 77 9.70 3.96 8.92
C GLN A 77 8.56 3.58 9.88
N ASN A 78 7.52 2.92 9.38
CA ASN A 78 6.29 2.61 10.12
C ASN A 78 6.02 1.09 10.18
N ARG A 79 7.07 0.28 10.21
CA ARG A 79 7.00 -1.18 10.03
C ARG A 79 6.04 -1.88 10.98
N SER A 80 6.15 -1.60 12.28
CA SER A 80 5.30 -2.21 13.32
C SER A 80 3.82 -1.88 13.15
N PHE A 81 3.52 -0.65 12.70
CA PHE A 81 2.16 -0.20 12.42
C PHE A 81 1.55 -1.00 11.27
N TYR A 82 2.24 -1.08 10.14
CA TYR A 82 1.75 -1.83 8.97
C TYR A 82 1.68 -3.34 9.20
N ALA A 83 2.59 -3.90 10.00
CA ALA A 83 2.51 -5.30 10.40
C ALA A 83 1.19 -5.62 11.11
N GLN A 84 0.77 -4.75 12.03
CA GLN A 84 -0.50 -4.88 12.75
C GLN A 84 -1.70 -4.67 11.81
N LEU A 85 -1.62 -3.73 10.87
CA LEU A 85 -2.67 -3.53 9.87
C LEU A 85 -2.88 -4.74 8.95
N PHE A 86 -1.80 -5.37 8.46
CA PHE A 86 -1.90 -6.57 7.62
C PHE A 86 -2.41 -7.81 8.36
N ASP A 87 -2.40 -7.80 9.70
CA ASP A 87 -2.91 -8.90 10.52
C ASP A 87 -4.44 -8.82 10.75
N ILE A 88 -5.03 -7.64 10.59
CA ILE A 88 -6.48 -7.45 10.72
C ILE A 88 -7.21 -8.30 9.66
N LYS A 89 -8.12 -9.15 10.12
CA LYS A 89 -8.98 -9.99 9.27
C LYS A 89 -10.40 -9.44 9.25
N GLY A 90 -10.99 -9.29 8.08
CA GLY A 90 -12.37 -8.81 7.90
C GLY A 90 -12.78 -8.75 6.43
N GLN A 91 -14.07 -8.45 6.18
CA GLN A 91 -14.47 -7.90 4.89
C GLN A 91 -13.86 -6.50 4.80
N ASN A 92 -13.08 -6.21 3.75
CA ASN A 92 -12.25 -5.01 3.58
C ASN A 92 -10.98 -5.01 4.45
N ASP A 93 -10.10 -6.00 4.24
CA ASP A 93 -8.78 -5.99 4.87
C ASP A 93 -7.81 -5.04 4.16
N PHE A 94 -6.82 -4.54 4.91
CA PHE A 94 -5.78 -3.66 4.37
C PHE A 94 -5.02 -4.31 3.21
N TYR A 95 -4.94 -5.64 3.20
CA TYR A 95 -4.24 -6.37 2.15
C TYR A 95 -4.94 -6.22 0.78
N SER A 96 -6.27 -6.25 0.75
CA SER A 96 -7.07 -6.04 -0.46
C SER A 96 -6.87 -4.62 -0.98
N TYR A 97 -7.01 -3.62 -0.12
CA TYR A 97 -6.75 -2.22 -0.44
C TYR A 97 -5.33 -2.02 -1.00
N PHE A 98 -4.33 -2.57 -0.31
CA PHE A 98 -2.92 -2.45 -0.73
C PHE A 98 -2.64 -3.19 -2.05
N GLY A 99 -3.37 -4.29 -2.31
CA GLY A 99 -3.35 -4.99 -3.59
C GLY A 99 -3.82 -4.12 -4.75
N ASP A 100 -4.92 -3.39 -4.57
CA ASP A 100 -5.42 -2.43 -5.58
C ASP A 100 -4.41 -1.31 -5.83
N TYR A 101 -3.80 -0.81 -4.76
CA TYR A 101 -2.71 0.16 -4.86
C TYR A 101 -1.52 -0.38 -5.67
N CYS A 102 -1.09 -1.63 -5.42
CA CYS A 102 -0.03 -2.28 -6.20
C CYS A 102 -0.41 -2.44 -7.68
N ASN A 103 -1.70 -2.63 -8.00
CA ASN A 103 -2.17 -2.65 -9.40
C ASN A 103 -1.97 -1.29 -10.08
N ILE A 104 -2.28 -0.18 -9.39
CA ILE A 104 -2.07 1.18 -9.90
C ILE A 104 -0.57 1.44 -10.14
N LEU A 105 0.27 1.07 -9.18
CA LEU A 105 1.72 1.18 -9.31
C LEU A 105 2.26 0.40 -10.52
N MET A 106 1.81 -0.84 -10.70
CA MET A 106 2.23 -1.67 -11.84
C MET A 106 1.73 -1.13 -13.17
N GLU A 107 0.49 -0.62 -13.23
CA GLU A 107 -0.05 0.05 -14.41
C GLU A 107 0.85 1.23 -14.82
N LYS A 108 1.27 2.05 -13.86
CA LYS A 108 2.20 3.16 -14.10
C LYS A 108 3.56 2.67 -14.61
N ILE A 109 4.19 1.71 -13.95
CA ILE A 109 5.51 1.18 -14.35
C ILE A 109 5.47 0.62 -15.77
N ILE A 110 4.44 -0.16 -16.09
CA ILE A 110 4.27 -0.75 -17.42
C ILE A 110 4.07 0.36 -18.46
N SER A 111 3.17 1.31 -18.21
CA SER A 111 2.86 2.38 -19.16
C SER A 111 4.06 3.28 -19.44
N GLU A 112 4.82 3.66 -18.41
CA GLU A 112 6.06 4.43 -18.56
C GLU A 112 7.10 3.68 -19.41
N TYR A 113 7.14 2.35 -19.30
CA TYR A 113 8.06 1.55 -20.07
C TYR A 113 7.63 1.36 -21.52
N GLU A 114 6.33 1.15 -21.77
CA GLU A 114 5.72 1.14 -23.10
C GLU A 114 6.02 2.44 -23.86
N GLU A 115 5.82 3.59 -23.21
CA GLU A 115 6.13 4.90 -23.77
C GLU A 115 7.63 5.07 -24.04
N LYS A 116 8.48 4.79 -23.04
CA LYS A 116 9.93 4.99 -23.13
C LYS A 116 10.58 4.13 -24.22
N MET A 117 10.12 2.89 -24.40
CA MET A 117 10.66 1.98 -25.42
C MET A 117 9.90 2.06 -26.74
N THR A 118 8.79 2.81 -26.80
CA THR A 118 7.90 2.88 -27.97
C THR A 118 7.44 1.48 -28.40
N ILE A 119 7.08 0.66 -27.41
CA ILE A 119 6.56 -0.70 -27.60
C ILE A 119 5.08 -0.76 -27.24
N SER A 120 4.38 -1.75 -27.77
CA SER A 120 3.01 -2.09 -27.38
C SER A 120 3.00 -3.51 -26.86
N ILE A 121 2.59 -3.70 -25.61
CA ILE A 121 2.50 -5.03 -25.01
C ILE A 121 1.14 -5.64 -25.34
N ASP A 122 1.12 -6.92 -25.69
CA ASP A 122 -0.14 -7.63 -25.90
C ASP A 122 -1.08 -7.47 -24.69
N SER A 123 -2.36 -7.22 -24.95
CA SER A 123 -3.34 -6.89 -23.91
C SER A 123 -3.51 -7.99 -22.84
N HIS A 124 -3.45 -9.27 -23.25
CA HIS A 124 -3.55 -10.39 -22.32
C HIS A 124 -2.27 -10.51 -21.49
N TYR A 125 -1.11 -10.41 -22.14
CA TYR A 125 0.17 -10.45 -21.44
C TYR A 125 0.34 -9.26 -20.48
N ARG A 126 -0.06 -8.05 -20.88
CA ARG A 126 -0.06 -6.85 -20.05
C ARG A 126 -0.93 -7.01 -18.80
N THR A 127 -2.12 -7.58 -18.95
CA THR A 127 -3.03 -7.88 -17.84
C THR A 127 -2.43 -8.93 -16.90
N PHE A 128 -1.79 -9.96 -17.45
CA PHE A 128 -1.07 -10.96 -16.68
C PHE A 128 0.10 -10.35 -15.90
N LEU A 129 0.98 -9.58 -16.55
CA LEU A 129 2.12 -8.90 -15.91
C LEU A 129 1.67 -8.00 -14.76
N LYS A 130 0.65 -7.18 -14.99
CA LYS A 130 0.11 -6.29 -13.95
C LYS A 130 -0.38 -7.08 -12.75
N SER A 131 -1.27 -8.05 -12.96
CA SER A 131 -1.88 -8.81 -11.85
C SER A 131 -0.85 -9.66 -11.10
N TYR A 132 0.07 -10.30 -11.82
CA TYR A 132 1.14 -11.11 -11.25
C TYR A 132 2.08 -10.27 -10.38
N HIS A 133 2.66 -9.21 -10.94
CA HIS A 133 3.62 -8.39 -10.19
C HIS A 133 2.96 -7.59 -9.07
N ALA A 134 1.73 -7.09 -9.25
CA ALA A 134 1.01 -6.41 -8.19
C ALA A 134 0.79 -7.33 -6.99
N LYS A 135 0.38 -8.58 -7.23
CA LYS A 135 0.20 -9.58 -6.18
C LYS A 135 1.51 -9.93 -5.48
N ALA A 136 2.57 -10.15 -6.26
CA ALA A 136 3.90 -10.44 -5.72
C ALA A 136 4.43 -9.27 -4.86
N LEU A 137 4.29 -8.03 -5.33
CA LEU A 137 4.67 -6.84 -4.59
C LEU A 137 3.87 -6.71 -3.28
N ALA A 138 2.56 -6.92 -3.32
CA ALA A 138 1.71 -6.89 -2.13
C ALA A 138 2.20 -7.87 -1.06
N ASP A 139 2.50 -9.11 -1.46
CA ASP A 139 3.00 -10.14 -0.54
C ASP A 139 4.44 -9.87 -0.06
N ILE A 140 5.31 -9.34 -0.92
CA ILE A 140 6.67 -8.96 -0.54
C ILE A 140 6.64 -7.85 0.51
N ILE A 141 5.83 -6.80 0.33
CA ILE A 141 5.74 -5.70 1.30
C ILE A 141 5.08 -6.16 2.59
N LYS A 142 4.03 -6.98 2.52
CA LYS A 142 3.46 -7.62 3.71
C LYS A 142 4.50 -8.43 4.47
N SER A 143 5.29 -9.23 3.78
CA SER A 143 6.38 -10.01 4.39
C SER A 143 7.45 -9.09 4.97
N PHE A 144 7.79 -8.01 4.26
CA PHE A 144 8.73 -6.98 4.70
C PHE A 144 8.33 -6.40 6.05
N VAL A 145 7.05 -6.12 6.27
CA VAL A 145 6.63 -5.56 7.55
C VAL A 145 6.37 -6.59 8.64
N THR A 146 5.99 -7.82 8.29
CA THR A 146 5.58 -8.85 9.29
C THR A 146 6.70 -9.79 9.73
N ILE A 147 7.70 -10.08 8.89
CA ILE A 147 8.77 -11.06 9.19
C ILE A 147 10.01 -10.34 9.69
N ASN A 148 10.43 -10.59 10.94
CA ASN A 148 11.67 -10.04 11.48
C ASN A 148 12.88 -10.34 10.58
N ASP A 149 13.77 -9.37 10.42
CA ASP A 149 15.00 -9.44 9.60
C ASP A 149 14.84 -9.68 8.09
N TYR A 150 13.62 -9.78 7.56
CA TYR A 150 13.42 -9.79 6.11
C TYR A 150 13.54 -8.38 5.51
N GLN A 151 14.29 -8.28 4.41
CA GLN A 151 14.49 -7.05 3.63
C GLN A 151 14.27 -7.33 2.14
N PRO A 152 13.35 -6.62 1.46
CA PRO A 152 13.12 -6.82 0.04
C PRO A 152 14.33 -6.38 -0.78
N GLN A 153 14.79 -7.27 -1.65
CA GLN A 153 15.91 -6.98 -2.55
C GLN A 153 15.40 -6.16 -3.75
N MET A 154 15.36 -4.83 -3.59
CA MET A 154 14.78 -3.92 -4.57
C MET A 154 15.41 -4.02 -5.95
N SER A 155 16.71 -4.28 -6.03
CA SER A 155 17.40 -4.51 -7.30
C SER A 155 16.81 -5.72 -8.05
N TYR A 156 16.63 -6.86 -7.37
CA TYR A 156 16.06 -8.07 -7.97
C TYR A 156 14.61 -7.88 -8.38
N ILE A 157 13.80 -7.23 -7.54
CA ILE A 157 12.40 -6.93 -7.85
C ILE A 157 12.30 -6.10 -9.13
N LYS A 158 13.07 -5.00 -9.21
CA LYS A 158 13.11 -4.13 -10.39
C LYS A 158 13.60 -4.88 -11.63
N THR A 159 14.64 -5.69 -11.50
CA THR A 159 15.17 -6.49 -12.61
C THR A 159 14.12 -7.48 -13.13
N ILE A 160 13.44 -8.23 -12.26
CA ILE A 160 12.43 -9.21 -12.67
C ILE A 160 11.26 -8.53 -13.38
N ILE A 161 10.78 -7.40 -12.86
CA ILE A 161 9.73 -6.60 -13.50
C ILE A 161 10.18 -6.19 -14.91
N LEU A 162 11.36 -5.56 -15.03
CA LEU A 162 11.89 -5.08 -16.31
C LEU A 162 12.11 -6.21 -17.32
N THR A 163 12.70 -7.33 -16.89
CA THR A 163 12.95 -8.48 -17.77
C THR A 163 11.64 -9.08 -18.29
N SER A 164 10.62 -9.19 -17.43
CA SER A 164 9.32 -9.72 -17.85
C SER A 164 8.57 -8.81 -18.82
N ILE A 165 8.80 -7.49 -18.77
CA ILE A 165 8.22 -6.56 -19.75
C ILE A 165 8.92 -6.71 -21.11
N ARG A 166 10.25 -6.92 -21.11
CA ARG A 166 11.06 -7.09 -22.33
C ARG A 166 10.84 -8.41 -23.05
N SER A 167 10.45 -9.47 -22.35
CA SER A 167 10.27 -10.80 -22.96
C SER A 167 9.09 -10.90 -23.93
N ASN A 168 8.36 -9.80 -24.17
CA ASN A 168 7.35 -9.70 -25.23
C ASN A 168 7.98 -9.37 -26.62
N GLU A 169 9.30 -9.26 -26.71
CA GLU A 169 10.03 -8.93 -27.96
C GLU A 169 10.45 -10.18 -28.78
N GLU A 170 10.10 -11.41 -28.36
CA GLU A 170 10.32 -12.66 -29.10
C GLU A 170 9.02 -13.22 -29.69
#